data_AF-A0A9P6SAW2-F1
#
_entry.id   AF-A0A9P6SAW2-F1
#
_cell.length_a   1.000
_cell.length_b   1.000
_cell.length_c   1.000
_cell.angle_alpha   90.00
_cell.angle_beta   90.00
_cell.angle_gamma   90.00
#
_symmetry.space_group_name_H-M   'P 1'
#
loop_
_entity.id
_entity.type
_entity.pdbx_description
1 polymer ?
#
loop_
_entity_poly.entity_id
_entity_poly.type
_entity_poly.pdbx_seq_one_letter_code
_entity_poly.pdbx_strand_id
1 'polypeptide(L)'
;MALQTPHGLSHVDILDDARFLTHHNLAPPLGHLQLGHGKLEICEQQPPSLLIRCDKGGGKTVFVEALVKANKKSRFIAVTCRRTLADMLEERLGLKNYQDIPPGVITCDRLVVQAESLCRLDPRFYTENTILILDEASSLIKQMCSDKTLGNRHDLKVQFFELLNKEATRVIGLDADLCCGDVEMMKSLRRDFLVINNTFQHQKGDQAILFESKAKLIAEAQDLLRAGKRLWISSTMSATKTGSLRHI
;
A
#
# COMPACT_ATOMS: atom_id res chain seq x y z
N MET A 1 17.66 -34.05 7.20
CA MET A 1 16.98 -34.29 5.90
C MET A 1 16.83 -32.94 5.23
N ALA A 2 17.67 -32.65 4.24
CA ALA A 2 17.76 -31.32 3.63
C ALA A 2 16.57 -31.12 2.68
N LEU A 3 15.77 -30.08 2.92
CA LEU A 3 14.72 -29.64 2.01
C LEU A 3 15.40 -28.91 0.84
N GLN A 4 15.32 -29.50 -0.35
CA GLN A 4 15.74 -28.87 -1.60
C GLN A 4 14.85 -27.66 -1.88
N THR A 5 15.49 -26.50 -2.06
CA THR A 5 14.86 -25.25 -2.48
C THR A 5 14.45 -25.34 -3.96
N PRO A 6 13.25 -24.83 -4.36
CA PRO A 6 12.83 -24.85 -5.75
C PRO A 6 13.70 -23.91 -6.60
N HIS A 7 14.13 -24.41 -7.76
CA HIS A 7 14.93 -23.68 -8.73
C HIS A 7 14.18 -22.45 -9.27
N GLY A 8 14.71 -21.26 -8.97
CA GLY A 8 14.18 -19.97 -9.45
C GLY A 8 14.66 -18.73 -8.68
N LEU A 9 15.26 -18.89 -7.50
CA LEU A 9 15.78 -17.79 -6.69
C LEU A 9 17.20 -17.38 -7.13
N SER A 10 17.32 -16.53 -8.15
CA SER A 10 18.61 -15.92 -8.49
C SER A 10 18.91 -14.75 -7.54
N HIS A 11 19.95 -14.90 -6.71
CA HIS A 11 20.56 -13.91 -5.81
C HIS A 11 19.62 -13.24 -4.80
N VAL A 12 19.44 -13.91 -3.66
CA VAL A 12 18.93 -13.30 -2.43
C VAL A 12 20.10 -12.65 -1.71
N ASP A 13 20.24 -11.32 -1.84
CA ASP A 13 21.14 -10.56 -1.00
C ASP A 13 20.45 -10.29 0.35
N ILE A 14 20.89 -11.05 1.36
CA ILE A 14 20.57 -10.81 2.77
C ILE A 14 21.31 -9.53 3.16
N LEU A 15 20.59 -8.43 3.34
CA LEU A 15 21.16 -7.17 3.82
C LEU A 15 21.55 -7.27 5.31
N ASP A 16 22.43 -6.37 5.76
CA ASP A 16 22.98 -6.22 7.13
C ASP A 16 21.95 -6.18 8.27
N ASP A 17 20.66 -6.10 7.95
CA ASP A 17 19.55 -6.25 8.88
C ASP A 17 18.74 -7.47 8.42
N ALA A 18 18.97 -8.63 9.07
CA ALA A 18 18.48 -9.98 8.71
C ALA A 18 16.94 -10.17 8.64
N ARG A 19 16.20 -9.06 8.57
CA ARG A 19 14.74 -8.95 8.60
C ARG A 19 14.13 -8.61 7.24
N PHE A 20 14.91 -8.15 6.26
CA PHE A 20 14.43 -7.77 4.92
C PHE A 20 15.07 -8.61 3.83
N LEU A 21 14.26 -9.10 2.89
CA LEU A 21 14.74 -9.68 1.64
C LEU A 21 14.75 -8.62 0.55
N THR A 22 15.90 -8.43 -0.10
CA THR A 22 16.01 -7.53 -1.26
C THR A 22 15.35 -8.17 -2.47
N HIS A 23 14.46 -7.43 -3.15
CA HIS A 23 13.84 -7.89 -4.39
C HIS A 23 13.83 -6.78 -5.44
N HIS A 24 14.25 -7.10 -6.66
CA HIS A 24 14.41 -6.11 -7.74
C HIS A 24 13.15 -5.92 -8.61
N ASN A 25 12.12 -6.77 -8.49
CA ASN A 25 10.83 -6.66 -9.20
C ASN A 25 9.64 -7.24 -8.40
N LEU A 26 8.65 -6.47 -8.00
CA LEU A 26 7.42 -7.03 -7.38
C LEU A 26 6.54 -7.72 -8.44
N ALA A 27 6.70 -9.03 -8.65
CA ALA A 27 5.76 -9.82 -9.43
C ALA A 27 4.58 -10.27 -8.53
N PRO A 28 3.31 -10.07 -8.92
CA PRO A 28 2.15 -10.61 -8.20
C PRO A 28 2.08 -12.14 -8.33
N PRO A 29 1.04 -12.82 -7.80
CA PRO A 29 0.76 -14.25 -7.97
C PRO A 29 -0.46 -14.61 -8.92
N LEU A 30 -0.39 -15.58 -9.87
CA LEU A 30 -1.10 -15.84 -11.15
C LEU A 30 -2.41 -16.57 -10.87
N GLY A 31 -3.40 -16.14 -11.65
CA GLY A 31 -4.08 -17.02 -12.61
C GLY A 31 -4.34 -16.21 -13.88
N HIS A 32 -3.53 -16.44 -14.93
CA HIS A 32 -3.64 -16.00 -16.34
C HIS A 32 -4.22 -14.60 -16.69
N LEU A 33 -3.39 -13.78 -17.35
CA LEU A 33 -3.80 -13.00 -18.54
C LEU A 33 -2.57 -12.64 -19.39
N GLN A 34 -2.59 -13.05 -20.66
CA GLN A 34 -1.56 -12.76 -21.66
C GLN A 34 -1.67 -11.31 -22.13
N LEU A 35 -0.56 -10.57 -22.08
CA LEU A 35 -0.22 -9.49 -23.03
C LEU A 35 1.31 -9.52 -23.24
N GLY A 36 1.73 -9.36 -24.49
CA GLY A 36 3.08 -9.67 -24.97
C GLY A 36 4.23 -8.91 -24.31
N HIS A 37 5.40 -9.54 -24.37
CA HIS A 37 6.71 -9.15 -23.83
C HIS A 37 6.94 -9.36 -22.32
N GLY A 38 7.71 -10.41 -22.01
CA GLY A 38 8.32 -10.67 -20.70
C GLY A 38 7.44 -11.46 -19.74
N LYS A 39 7.45 -12.80 -19.88
CA LYS A 39 6.69 -13.76 -19.04
C LYS A 39 6.81 -13.47 -17.54
N LEU A 40 5.68 -13.14 -16.92
CA LEU A 40 5.47 -13.12 -15.47
C LEU A 40 4.71 -14.41 -15.08
N GLU A 41 5.37 -15.30 -14.36
CA GLU A 41 4.82 -16.58 -13.87
C GLU A 41 4.75 -16.61 -12.35
N ILE A 42 3.80 -17.36 -11.80
CA ILE A 42 3.47 -17.34 -10.38
C ILE A 42 3.23 -18.78 -9.91
N CYS A 43 3.77 -19.09 -8.73
CA CYS A 43 3.50 -20.28 -7.94
C CYS A 43 2.27 -20.22 -7.01
N GLU A 44 1.56 -21.35 -6.92
CA GLU A 44 0.44 -21.67 -6.03
C GLU A 44 0.76 -21.61 -4.52
N GLN A 45 2.03 -21.49 -4.14
CA GLN A 45 2.45 -21.43 -2.73
C GLN A 45 2.95 -20.03 -2.39
N GLN A 46 2.00 -19.15 -2.09
CA GLN A 46 2.28 -17.79 -1.62
C GLN A 46 2.78 -17.81 -0.17
N PRO A 47 3.71 -16.90 0.21
CA PRO A 47 4.02 -16.66 1.61
C PRO A 47 2.76 -16.17 2.33
N PRO A 48 2.55 -16.59 3.58
CA PRO A 48 1.27 -16.47 4.27
C PRO A 48 0.85 -15.00 4.50
N SER A 49 1.77 -14.08 4.81
CA SER A 49 1.52 -12.61 4.77
C SER A 49 2.73 -11.83 4.30
N LEU A 50 2.52 -10.61 3.77
CA LEU A 50 3.57 -9.77 3.18
C LEU A 50 3.64 -8.38 3.81
N LEU A 51 4.85 -7.91 4.10
CA LEU A 51 5.16 -6.50 4.31
C LEU A 51 6.10 -6.05 3.21
N ILE A 52 5.69 -5.08 2.40
CA ILE A 52 6.44 -4.64 1.22
C ILE A 52 6.85 -3.19 1.42
N ARG A 53 8.14 -3.00 1.66
CA ARG A 53 8.78 -1.70 1.55
C ARG A 53 9.04 -1.40 0.08
N CYS A 54 8.49 -0.31 -0.43
CA CYS A 54 8.63 0.05 -1.84
C CYS A 54 8.40 1.55 -2.02
N ASP A 55 9.18 2.21 -2.86
CA ASP A 55 9.01 3.64 -3.12
C ASP A 55 7.70 3.97 -3.85
N LYS A 56 7.31 5.26 -3.83
CA LYS A 56 6.19 5.75 -4.63
C LYS A 56 6.48 5.52 -6.11
N GLY A 57 5.49 5.02 -6.84
CA GLY A 57 5.67 4.64 -8.25
C GLY A 57 6.29 3.25 -8.46
N GLY A 58 6.71 2.53 -7.42
CA GLY A 58 7.27 1.18 -7.53
C GLY A 58 6.26 0.05 -7.74
N GLY A 59 5.04 0.36 -8.20
CA GLY A 59 4.04 -0.64 -8.60
C GLY A 59 3.19 -1.25 -7.47
N LYS A 60 3.24 -0.74 -6.24
CA LYS A 60 2.44 -1.23 -5.09
C LYS A 60 0.95 -1.43 -5.42
N THR A 61 0.32 -0.41 -6.00
CA THR A 61 -1.11 -0.48 -6.33
C THR A 61 -1.40 -1.47 -7.46
N VAL A 62 -0.47 -1.64 -8.41
CA VAL A 62 -0.59 -2.65 -9.49
C VAL A 62 -0.52 -4.07 -8.91
N PHE A 63 0.35 -4.29 -7.92
CA PHE A 63 0.43 -5.55 -7.19
C PHE A 63 -0.90 -5.87 -6.49
N VAL A 64 -1.49 -4.91 -5.76
CA VAL A 64 -2.78 -5.11 -5.08
C VAL A 64 -3.89 -5.39 -6.09
N GLU A 65 -3.93 -4.65 -7.20
CA GLU A 65 -4.91 -4.86 -8.25
C GLU A 65 -4.84 -6.27 -8.84
N ALA A 66 -3.63 -6.76 -9.14
CA ALA A 66 -3.41 -8.12 -9.59
C ALA A 66 -3.85 -9.15 -8.55
N LEU A 67 -3.55 -8.92 -7.26
CA LEU A 67 -3.97 -9.79 -6.16
C LEU A 67 -5.50 -9.87 -6.05
N VAL A 68 -6.19 -8.73 -6.14
CA VAL A 68 -7.66 -8.65 -6.10
C VAL A 68 -8.30 -9.36 -7.28
N LYS A 69 -7.70 -9.25 -8.47
CA LYS A 69 -8.17 -9.93 -9.69
C LYS A 69 -7.95 -11.45 -9.64
N ALA A 70 -6.84 -11.91 -9.06
CA ALA A 70 -6.51 -13.33 -8.94
C ALA A 70 -7.39 -14.06 -7.91
N ASN A 71 -7.76 -13.41 -6.80
CA ASN A 71 -8.48 -14.05 -5.69
C ASN A 71 -9.96 -13.64 -5.65
N LYS A 72 -10.71 -13.85 -6.74
CA LYS A 72 -12.10 -13.36 -6.86
C LYS A 72 -13.06 -13.87 -5.77
N LYS A 73 -12.80 -15.05 -5.23
CA LYS A 73 -13.61 -15.70 -4.18
C LYS A 73 -13.27 -15.23 -2.76
N SER A 74 -12.17 -14.51 -2.59
CA SER A 74 -11.75 -14.00 -1.30
C SER A 74 -12.42 -12.67 -0.98
N ARG A 75 -12.61 -12.44 0.32
CA ARG A 75 -13.01 -11.16 0.87
C ARG A 75 -11.79 -10.24 0.93
N PHE A 76 -11.98 -8.99 0.54
CA PHE A 76 -10.97 -7.95 0.61
C PHE A 76 -11.43 -6.84 1.52
N ILE A 77 -10.58 -6.48 2.47
CA ILE A 77 -10.73 -5.27 3.27
C ILE A 77 -9.44 -4.46 3.17
N ALA A 78 -9.54 -3.27 2.60
CA ALA A 78 -8.46 -2.30 2.57
C ALA A 78 -8.66 -1.27 3.67
N VAL A 79 -7.66 -1.12 4.53
CA VAL A 79 -7.64 -0.09 5.58
C VAL A 79 -6.68 1.01 5.16
N THR A 80 -7.11 2.26 5.33
CA THR A 80 -6.33 3.44 4.96
C THR A 80 -6.44 4.56 6.00
N CYS A 81 -5.45 5.45 6.05
CA CYS A 81 -5.46 6.65 6.91
C CYS A 81 -6.26 7.82 6.30
N ARG A 82 -6.55 7.83 4.99
CA ARG A 82 -7.07 9.04 4.30
C ARG A 82 -8.29 8.74 3.45
N ARG A 83 -9.28 9.65 3.46
CA ARG A 83 -10.52 9.52 2.65
C ARG A 83 -10.21 9.50 1.16
N THR A 84 -9.36 10.41 0.71
CA THR A 84 -8.95 10.49 -0.69
C THR A 84 -8.26 9.22 -1.17
N LEU A 85 -7.56 8.51 -0.28
CA LEU A 85 -6.95 7.21 -0.61
C LEU A 85 -8.01 6.11 -0.66
N ALA A 86 -9.04 6.16 0.19
CA ALA A 86 -10.18 5.26 0.08
C ALA A 86 -10.89 5.38 -1.28
N ASP A 87 -11.16 6.62 -1.72
CA ASP A 87 -11.81 6.88 -3.02
C ASP A 87 -10.96 6.35 -4.19
N MET A 88 -9.63 6.55 -4.15
CA MET A 88 -8.72 6.01 -5.17
C MET A 88 -8.69 4.47 -5.19
N LEU A 89 -8.70 3.82 -4.02
CA LEU A 89 -8.70 2.36 -3.93
C LEU A 89 -10.03 1.77 -4.37
N GLU A 90 -11.14 2.46 -4.11
CA GLU A 90 -12.47 2.09 -4.59
C GLU A 90 -12.49 1.98 -6.12
N GLU A 91 -12.15 3.06 -6.81
CA GLU A 91 -12.15 3.14 -8.28
C GLU A 91 -11.20 2.11 -8.90
N ARG A 92 -10.00 1.97 -8.30
CA ARG A 92 -8.93 1.18 -8.90
C ARG A 92 -9.04 -0.32 -8.64
N LEU A 93 -9.57 -0.72 -7.49
CA LEU A 93 -9.65 -2.11 -7.06
C LEU A 93 -11.07 -2.69 -7.16
N GLY A 94 -12.07 -1.86 -7.46
CA GLY A 94 -13.48 -2.25 -7.42
C GLY A 94 -13.92 -2.67 -6.02
N LEU A 95 -13.40 -1.97 -5.00
CA LEU A 95 -13.88 -2.10 -3.63
C LEU A 95 -15.10 -1.20 -3.46
N LYS A 96 -15.88 -1.40 -2.40
CA LYS A 96 -16.94 -0.49 -1.98
C LYS A 96 -16.40 0.44 -0.90
N ASN A 97 -16.64 1.74 -1.04
CA ASN A 97 -16.23 2.70 -0.02
C ASN A 97 -17.20 2.70 1.16
N TYR A 98 -16.66 2.65 2.37
CA TYR A 98 -17.45 2.66 3.61
C TYR A 98 -18.33 3.91 3.78
N GLN A 99 -18.00 5.00 3.08
CA GLN A 99 -18.77 6.26 3.08
C GLN A 99 -20.13 6.10 2.41
N ASP A 100 -20.23 5.26 1.38
CA ASP A 100 -21.47 4.98 0.64
C ASP A 100 -22.31 3.88 1.27
N ILE A 101 -21.84 3.31 2.39
CA ILE A 101 -22.59 2.31 3.15
C ILE A 101 -23.37 3.03 4.26
N PRO A 102 -24.70 2.79 4.34
CA PRO A 102 -25.53 3.39 5.39
C PRO A 102 -24.96 3.21 6.80
N PRO A 103 -25.30 4.12 7.73
CA PRO A 103 -24.90 3.98 9.14
C PRO A 103 -25.32 2.62 9.70
N GLY A 104 -24.41 1.99 10.45
CA GLY A 104 -24.62 0.65 11.00
C GLY A 104 -23.37 -0.23 10.89
N VAL A 105 -23.56 -1.50 11.22
CA VAL A 105 -22.53 -2.54 11.12
C VAL A 105 -22.34 -2.93 9.66
N ILE A 106 -21.08 -2.94 9.20
CA ILE A 106 -20.70 -3.18 7.82
C ILE A 106 -20.22 -4.63 7.63
N THR A 107 -20.93 -5.35 6.77
CA THR A 107 -20.53 -6.66 6.25
C THR A 107 -20.48 -6.57 4.72
N CYS A 108 -19.27 -6.44 4.16
CA CYS A 108 -19.07 -6.30 2.72
C CYS A 108 -17.83 -7.06 2.28
N ASP A 109 -17.97 -7.89 1.23
CA ASP A 109 -16.87 -8.74 0.77
C ASP A 109 -15.72 -7.96 0.11
N ARG A 110 -15.96 -6.74 -0.33
CA ARG A 110 -14.98 -5.89 -1.00
C ARG A 110 -15.11 -4.50 -0.44
N LEU A 111 -14.34 -4.19 0.60
CA LEU A 111 -14.48 -2.96 1.36
C LEU A 111 -13.18 -2.18 1.36
N VAL A 112 -13.29 -0.85 1.24
CA VAL A 112 -12.26 0.08 1.68
C VAL A 112 -12.80 0.92 2.82
N VAL A 113 -12.04 1.00 3.91
CA VAL A 113 -12.44 1.65 5.17
C VAL A 113 -11.30 2.48 5.74
N GLN A 114 -11.64 3.62 6.34
CA GLN A 114 -10.67 4.39 7.11
C GLN A 114 -10.42 3.79 8.50
N ALA A 115 -9.21 3.95 9.01
CA ALA A 115 -8.82 3.54 10.36
C ALA A 115 -9.80 4.04 11.46
N GLU A 116 -10.30 5.26 11.34
CA GLU A 116 -11.23 5.85 12.31
C GLU A 116 -12.62 5.20 12.29
N SER A 117 -12.95 4.50 11.21
CA SER A 117 -14.24 3.85 10.97
C SER A 117 -14.20 2.33 11.18
N LEU A 118 -13.08 1.77 11.64
CA LEU A 118 -12.95 0.34 11.93
C LEU A 118 -14.01 -0.20 12.90
N CYS A 119 -14.48 0.63 13.83
CA CYS A 119 -15.54 0.27 14.78
C CYS A 119 -16.92 0.05 14.14
N ARG A 120 -17.09 0.33 12.83
CA ARG A 120 -18.30 0.01 12.08
C ARG A 120 -18.30 -1.42 11.54
N LEU A 121 -17.20 -2.15 11.61
CA LEU A 121 -17.09 -3.49 11.02
C LEU A 121 -17.74 -4.55 11.92
N ASP A 122 -18.27 -5.63 11.35
CA ASP A 122 -18.52 -6.87 12.13
C ASP A 122 -17.23 -7.70 12.17
N PRO A 123 -16.55 -7.84 13.32
CA PRO A 123 -15.28 -8.56 13.38
C PRO A 123 -15.44 -10.04 13.02
N ARG A 124 -16.62 -10.63 13.23
CA ARG A 124 -16.91 -12.04 12.91
C ARG A 124 -17.03 -12.27 11.40
N PHE A 125 -17.31 -11.21 10.65
CA PHE A 125 -17.42 -11.27 9.20
C PHE A 125 -16.05 -11.24 8.52
N TYR A 126 -15.04 -10.57 9.08
CA TYR A 126 -13.72 -10.41 8.47
C TYR A 126 -12.69 -11.40 9.05
N THR A 127 -13.00 -12.69 8.96
CA THR A 127 -12.17 -13.80 9.48
C THR A 127 -11.63 -14.65 8.32
N GLU A 128 -11.99 -15.93 8.24
CA GLU A 128 -11.58 -16.84 7.18
C GLU A 128 -11.88 -16.30 5.78
N ASN A 129 -11.02 -16.65 4.82
CA ASN A 129 -11.08 -16.20 3.43
C ASN A 129 -11.00 -14.66 3.26
N THR A 130 -10.49 -13.95 4.27
CA THR A 130 -10.29 -12.49 4.23
C THR A 130 -8.82 -12.15 3.97
N ILE A 131 -8.60 -11.26 3.01
CA ILE A 131 -7.33 -10.62 2.70
C ILE A 131 -7.39 -9.18 3.17
N LEU A 132 -6.59 -8.85 4.18
CA LEU A 132 -6.43 -7.50 4.71
C LEU A 132 -5.32 -6.77 3.93
N ILE A 133 -5.63 -5.60 3.40
CA ILE A 133 -4.69 -4.70 2.74
C ILE A 133 -4.49 -3.49 3.64
N LEU A 134 -3.24 -3.22 4.01
CA LEU A 134 -2.83 -2.04 4.78
C LEU A 134 -2.02 -1.14 3.87
N ASP A 135 -2.69 -0.15 3.26
CA ASP A 135 -2.02 0.86 2.46
C ASP A 135 -1.55 2.01 3.35
N GLU A 136 -0.33 2.50 3.12
CA GLU A 136 0.40 3.36 4.07
C GLU A 136 0.55 2.70 5.45
N ALA A 137 1.02 1.45 5.48
CA ALA A 137 1.09 0.62 6.69
C ALA A 137 1.80 1.30 7.87
N SER A 138 2.90 2.01 7.64
CA SER A 138 3.63 2.72 8.71
C SER A 138 2.81 3.87 9.28
N SER A 139 2.02 4.55 8.43
CA SER A 139 1.10 5.59 8.89
C SER A 139 -0.05 5.01 9.71
N LEU A 140 -0.59 3.86 9.30
CA LEU A 140 -1.62 3.15 10.05
C LEU A 140 -1.13 2.72 11.43
N ILE A 141 0.07 2.13 11.51
CA ILE A 141 0.66 1.70 12.78
C ILE A 141 0.85 2.90 13.71
N LYS A 142 1.45 3.99 13.22
CA LYS A 142 1.62 5.23 13.99
C LYS A 142 0.28 5.79 14.48
N GLN A 143 -0.74 5.73 13.64
CA GLN A 143 -2.08 6.17 14.00
C GLN A 143 -2.68 5.29 15.11
N MET A 144 -2.55 3.97 15.03
CA MET A 144 -2.98 3.02 16.08
C MET A 144 -2.26 3.25 17.40
N CYS A 145 -0.99 3.65 17.38
CA CYS A 145 -0.22 3.99 18.58
C CYS A 145 -0.51 5.41 19.13
N SER A 146 -1.38 6.20 18.48
CA SER A 146 -1.61 7.60 18.85
C SER A 146 -3.05 7.86 19.29
N ASP A 147 -3.26 8.02 20.59
CA ASP A 147 -4.57 8.35 21.20
C ASP A 147 -5.19 9.62 20.62
N LYS A 148 -4.35 10.62 20.28
CA LYS A 148 -4.78 11.91 19.73
C LYS A 148 -5.35 11.81 18.32
N THR A 149 -4.92 10.82 17.53
CA THR A 149 -5.19 10.77 16.08
C THR A 149 -6.42 9.92 15.75
N LEU A 150 -6.72 8.90 16.56
CA LEU A 150 -7.93 8.08 16.39
C LEU A 150 -9.15 8.64 17.12
N GLY A 151 -8.97 9.59 18.04
CA GLY A 151 -10.07 10.22 18.78
C GLY A 151 -10.85 9.22 19.64
N ASN A 152 -12.16 9.43 19.79
CA ASN A 152 -13.02 8.60 20.64
C ASN A 152 -13.01 7.12 20.22
N ARG A 153 -13.07 6.22 21.22
CA ARG A 153 -13.05 4.75 21.06
C ARG A 153 -11.75 4.20 20.45
N HIS A 154 -10.61 4.83 20.77
CA HIS A 154 -9.27 4.38 20.37
C HIS A 154 -9.07 2.88 20.70
N ASP A 155 -9.30 2.46 21.95
CA ASP A 155 -9.16 1.06 22.38
C ASP A 155 -9.92 0.08 21.49
N LEU A 156 -11.18 0.41 21.16
CA LEU A 156 -11.98 -0.44 20.28
C LEU A 156 -11.36 -0.49 18.88
N LYS A 157 -10.93 0.64 18.31
CA LYS A 157 -10.32 0.66 16.96
C LYS A 157 -9.03 -0.15 16.93
N VAL A 158 -8.20 -0.06 17.97
CA VAL A 158 -7.00 -0.88 18.11
C VAL A 158 -7.37 -2.36 18.22
N GLN A 159 -8.33 -2.73 19.06
CA GLN A 159 -8.81 -4.12 19.16
C GLN A 159 -9.31 -4.66 17.82
N PHE A 160 -10.05 -3.85 17.06
CA PHE A 160 -10.50 -4.21 15.71
C PHE A 160 -9.34 -4.39 14.75
N PHE A 161 -8.36 -3.48 14.76
CA PHE A 161 -7.15 -3.59 13.93
C PHE A 161 -6.36 -4.86 14.27
N GLU A 162 -6.14 -5.15 15.55
CA GLU A 162 -5.46 -6.36 15.99
C GLU A 162 -6.20 -7.63 15.56
N LEU A 163 -7.52 -7.66 15.75
CA LEU A 163 -8.34 -8.81 15.38
C LEU A 163 -8.32 -9.05 13.87
N LEU A 164 -8.43 -8.00 13.06
CA LEU A 164 -8.27 -8.13 11.60
C LEU A 164 -6.91 -8.70 11.22
N ASN A 165 -5.83 -8.26 11.87
CA ASN A 165 -4.50 -8.79 11.60
C ASN A 165 -4.36 -10.27 11.99
N LYS A 166 -4.94 -10.67 13.12
CA LYS A 166 -4.87 -12.04 13.65
C LYS A 166 -5.73 -13.01 12.86
N GLU A 167 -6.96 -12.62 12.52
CA GLU A 167 -7.99 -13.50 11.95
C GLU A 167 -8.03 -13.53 10.42
N ALA A 168 -7.53 -12.49 9.75
CA ALA A 168 -7.46 -12.50 8.29
C ALA A 168 -6.54 -13.63 7.81
N THR A 169 -7.00 -14.38 6.81
CA THR A 169 -6.21 -15.42 6.13
C THR A 169 -4.87 -14.88 5.67
N ARG A 170 -4.84 -13.62 5.23
CA ARG A 170 -3.63 -12.98 4.71
C ARG A 170 -3.63 -11.49 4.99
N VAL A 171 -2.46 -10.95 5.36
CA VAL A 171 -2.23 -9.51 5.48
C VAL A 171 -1.17 -9.06 4.49
N ILE A 172 -1.46 -7.95 3.80
CA ILE A 172 -0.58 -7.29 2.86
C ILE A 172 -0.37 -5.85 3.34
N GLY A 173 0.80 -5.56 3.89
CA GLY A 173 1.21 -4.21 4.27
C GLY A 173 2.11 -3.57 3.21
N LEU A 174 1.82 -2.33 2.83
CA LEU A 174 2.55 -1.60 1.79
C LEU A 174 2.94 -0.22 2.32
N ASP A 175 4.23 0.11 2.26
CA ASP A 175 4.69 1.47 2.57
C ASP A 175 6.07 1.74 1.93
N ALA A 176 6.45 2.99 1.73
CA ALA A 176 7.85 3.35 1.43
C ALA A 176 8.68 3.48 2.72
N ASP A 177 8.02 3.88 3.81
CA ASP A 177 8.64 4.26 5.07
C ASP A 177 8.66 3.11 6.11
N LEU A 178 8.35 1.88 5.69
CA LEU A 178 8.38 0.69 6.54
C LEU A 178 9.74 0.56 7.24
N CYS A 179 9.73 0.73 8.56
CA CYS A 179 10.91 0.61 9.40
C CYS A 179 10.92 -0.68 10.21
N CYS A 180 12.04 -0.98 10.86
CA CYS A 180 12.18 -2.18 11.68
C CYS A 180 11.14 -2.24 12.82
N GLY A 181 10.82 -1.09 13.43
CA GLY A 181 9.80 -1.01 14.48
C GLY A 181 8.40 -1.39 13.97
N ASP A 182 8.04 -0.95 12.78
CA ASP A 182 6.77 -1.32 12.13
C ASP A 182 6.71 -2.84 11.89
N VAL A 183 7.81 -3.42 11.40
CA VAL A 183 7.91 -4.87 11.14
C VAL A 183 7.77 -5.68 12.42
N GLU A 184 8.45 -5.31 13.51
CA GLU A 184 8.35 -6.02 14.79
C GLU A 184 6.93 -5.91 15.37
N MET A 185 6.31 -4.73 15.28
CA MET A 185 4.92 -4.54 15.72
C MET A 185 3.97 -5.44 14.95
N MET A 186 4.06 -5.48 13.62
CA MET A 186 3.24 -6.36 12.78
C MET A 186 3.51 -7.84 13.08
N LYS A 187 4.77 -8.23 13.28
CA LYS A 187 5.16 -9.60 13.67
C LYS A 187 4.65 -10.02 15.05
N SER A 188 4.45 -9.05 15.96
CA SER A 188 3.84 -9.31 17.26
C SER A 188 2.34 -9.66 17.14
N LEU A 189 1.66 -9.15 16.10
CA LEU A 189 0.26 -9.45 15.81
C LEU A 189 0.09 -10.78 15.09
N ARG A 190 1.00 -11.11 14.16
CA ARG A 190 1.02 -12.39 13.43
C ARG A 190 2.44 -12.74 12.98
N ARG A 191 2.83 -14.03 13.05
CA ARG A 191 4.23 -14.46 12.89
C ARG A 191 4.63 -14.82 11.46
N ASP A 192 3.68 -14.83 10.54
CA ASP A 192 3.77 -15.41 9.20
C ASP A 192 4.15 -14.35 8.13
N PHE A 193 4.70 -13.21 8.54
CA PHE A 193 5.13 -12.16 7.62
C PHE A 193 6.45 -12.47 6.93
N LEU A 194 6.42 -12.46 5.60
CA LEU A 194 7.59 -12.24 4.77
C LEU A 194 7.75 -10.73 4.52
N VAL A 195 8.96 -10.21 4.71
CA VAL A 195 9.26 -8.79 4.54
C VAL A 195 10.12 -8.60 3.30
N ILE A 196 9.61 -7.81 2.37
CA ILE A 196 10.22 -7.54 1.06
C ILE A 196 10.64 -6.08 1.03
N ASN A 197 11.90 -5.83 0.66
CA ASN A 197 12.40 -4.50 0.33
C ASN A 197 12.58 -4.40 -1.19
N ASN A 198 11.64 -3.72 -1.85
CA ASN A 198 11.72 -3.43 -3.26
C ASN A 198 12.60 -2.20 -3.50
N THR A 199 13.79 -2.43 -4.05
CA THR A 199 14.79 -1.40 -4.34
C THR A 199 14.70 -0.83 -5.76
N PHE A 200 13.67 -1.19 -6.52
CA PHE A 200 13.46 -0.66 -7.87
C PHE A 200 13.18 0.85 -7.85
N GLN A 201 14.07 1.62 -8.47
CA GLN A 201 13.96 3.07 -8.60
C GLN A 201 13.36 3.44 -9.96
N HIS A 202 12.05 3.74 -9.98
CA HIS A 202 11.37 4.16 -11.19
C HIS A 202 11.84 5.53 -11.72
N GLN A 203 12.41 6.37 -10.83
CA GLN A 203 12.83 7.75 -11.10
C GLN A 203 14.33 7.92 -11.30
N LYS A 204 15.05 6.87 -11.71
CA LYS A 204 16.51 6.93 -11.85
C LYS A 204 16.90 7.94 -12.95
N GLY A 205 17.26 9.15 -12.56
CA GLY A 205 17.60 10.27 -13.45
C GLY A 205 16.71 11.52 -13.30
N ASP A 206 15.63 11.45 -12.54
CA ASP A 206 14.79 12.61 -12.28
C ASP A 206 15.45 13.56 -11.26
N GLN A 207 15.55 14.85 -11.60
CA GLN A 207 16.02 15.88 -10.67
C GLN A 207 14.82 16.56 -10.00
N ALA A 208 14.73 16.42 -8.68
CA ALA A 208 13.81 17.21 -7.88
C ALA A 208 14.52 18.50 -7.42
N ILE A 209 14.01 19.67 -7.84
CA ILE A 209 14.51 20.98 -7.43
C ILE A 209 13.43 21.67 -6.59
N LEU A 210 13.77 22.01 -5.35
CA LEU A 210 12.88 22.76 -4.47
C LEU A 210 13.05 24.27 -4.71
N PHE A 211 11.95 24.96 -5.01
CA PHE A 211 11.94 26.41 -5.17
C PHE A 211 11.22 27.07 -4.00
N GLU A 212 11.92 27.97 -3.31
CA GLU A 212 11.37 28.73 -2.18
C GLU A 212 10.48 29.91 -2.62
N SER A 213 10.47 30.23 -3.93
CA SER A 213 9.70 31.33 -4.49
C SER A 213 8.98 30.92 -5.76
N LYS A 214 7.69 31.27 -5.85
CA LYS A 214 6.86 31.10 -7.05
C LYS A 214 7.46 31.78 -8.27
N ALA A 215 8.07 32.96 -8.10
CA ALA A 215 8.68 33.69 -9.22
C ALA A 215 9.88 32.93 -9.80
N LYS A 216 10.72 32.33 -8.94
CA LYS A 216 11.86 31.50 -9.36
C LYS A 216 11.40 30.21 -10.04
N LEU A 217 10.38 29.55 -9.48
CA LEU A 217 9.77 28.37 -10.10
C LEU A 217 9.25 28.67 -11.51
N ILE A 218 8.54 29.78 -11.71
CA ILE A 218 7.97 30.14 -13.01
C ILE A 218 9.08 30.45 -14.02
N ALA A 219 10.09 31.23 -13.64
CA ALA A 219 11.21 31.56 -14.54
C ALA A 219 11.94 30.29 -15.01
N GLU A 220 12.30 29.41 -14.07
CA GLU A 220 12.99 28.15 -14.40
C GLU A 220 12.10 27.21 -15.22
N ALA A 221 10.81 27.11 -14.87
CA ALA A 221 9.87 26.27 -15.63
C ALA A 221 9.73 26.76 -17.07
N GLN A 222 9.69 28.08 -17.30
CA GLN A 222 9.63 28.64 -18.66
C GLN A 222 10.89 28.31 -19.46
N ASP A 223 12.07 28.41 -18.86
CA ASP A 223 13.33 28.11 -19.53
C ASP A 223 13.46 26.62 -19.86
N LEU A 224 13.06 25.74 -18.94
CA LEU A 224 13.04 24.29 -19.17
C LEU A 224 12.00 23.88 -20.23
N LEU A 225 10.83 24.52 -20.26
CA LEU A 225 9.83 24.29 -21.31
C LEU A 225 10.33 24.77 -22.67
N ARG A 226 10.98 25.93 -22.76
CA ARG A 226 11.62 26.43 -23.98
C ARG A 226 12.72 25.47 -24.48
N ALA A 227 13.43 24.84 -23.55
CA ALA A 227 14.41 23.80 -23.85
C ALA A 227 13.80 22.43 -24.22
N GLY A 228 12.47 22.34 -24.34
CA GLY A 228 11.75 21.13 -24.74
C GLY A 228 11.66 20.06 -23.66
N LYS A 229 11.91 20.41 -22.39
CA LYS A 229 11.81 19.46 -21.27
C LYS A 229 10.36 19.31 -20.83
N ARG A 230 10.01 18.11 -20.37
CA ARG A 230 8.71 17.82 -19.74
C ARG A 230 8.85 18.08 -18.25
N LEU A 231 7.95 18.87 -17.68
CA LEU A 231 8.00 19.27 -16.28
C LEU A 231 6.81 18.70 -15.51
N TRP A 232 7.06 18.35 -14.25
CA TRP A 232 6.01 18.05 -13.29
C TRP A 232 6.14 19.02 -12.11
N ILE A 233 5.10 19.81 -11.87
CA ILE A 233 5.10 20.83 -10.80
C ILE A 233 4.12 20.37 -9.73
N SER A 234 4.63 20.14 -8.52
CA SER A 234 3.84 19.86 -7.34
C SER A 234 3.92 21.02 -6.36
N SER A 235 2.82 21.34 -5.69
CA SER A 235 2.75 22.38 -4.67
C SER A 235 2.19 21.80 -3.38
N THR A 236 2.75 22.22 -2.24
CA THR A 236 2.28 21.85 -0.90
C THR A 236 1.13 22.73 -0.40
N MET A 237 0.62 23.67 -1.20
CA MET A 237 -0.50 24.53 -0.83
C MET A 237 -1.84 23.78 -0.97
N SER A 238 -2.74 23.92 0.01
CA SER A 238 -4.07 23.32 0.00
C SER A 238 -4.87 23.74 -1.26
N ALA A 239 -5.67 22.81 -1.80
CA ALA A 239 -6.48 22.97 -3.02
C ALA A 239 -7.42 24.19 -3.05
N THR A 240 -7.64 24.84 -1.90
CA THR A 240 -8.43 26.07 -1.75
C THR A 240 -7.73 27.35 -2.24
N LYS A 241 -6.44 27.30 -2.60
CA LYS A 241 -5.69 28.46 -3.14
C LYS A 241 -5.14 28.24 -4.55
N THR A 242 -5.66 27.27 -5.30
CA THR A 242 -5.20 26.97 -6.66
C THR A 242 -5.89 27.88 -7.68
N GLY A 243 -5.51 29.16 -7.67
CA GLY A 243 -5.74 30.04 -8.81
C GLY A 243 -4.92 29.54 -10.01
N SER A 244 -5.61 28.88 -10.94
CA SER A 244 -5.24 28.54 -12.33
C SER A 244 -3.75 28.69 -12.70
N LEU A 245 -2.99 27.60 -12.59
CA LEU A 245 -1.77 27.38 -13.37
C LEU A 245 -2.12 26.76 -14.74
N ARG A 246 -3.10 27.33 -15.45
CA ARG A 246 -3.56 26.87 -16.78
C ARG A 246 -2.95 27.65 -17.96
N HIS A 247 -2.02 28.56 -17.71
CA HIS A 247 -1.45 29.44 -18.75
C HIS A 247 0.08 29.41 -18.82
N ILE A 248 0.70 28.28 -18.46
CA ILE A 248 2.09 28.01 -18.86
C ILE A 248 2.05 27.06 -20.04
#